data_AF-A0A6G2RU47-F1
#
_entry.id   AF-A0A6G2RU47-F1
#
_cell.length_a   1.000
_cell.length_b   1.000
_cell.length_c   1.000
_cell.angle_alpha   90.00
_cell.angle_beta   90.00
_cell.angle_gamma   90.00
#
_symmetry.space_group_name_H-M   'P 1'
#
loop_
_entity.id
_entity.type
_entity.pdbx_description
1 polymer ?
#
loop_
_entity_poly.entity_id
_entity_poly.type
_entity_poly.pdbx_seq_one_letter_code
_entity_poly.pdbx_strand_id
1 'polypeptide(L)'
;MTQFEPEERPGDADGTASASPSGPGAAKLLLTFGHGTADAAEMTELLQGAEVRRLVDVRRAPGSRHNPDAGRLAMERWLPRGGIAYRWEQRLGGRRAARPDTPDTALRNRAFVGYAAHMRSAEFLTAVDDLLADAAAERTAVMCAETVWWRCHRKMISDFLVLARQVKVLHLMHDGTLHPHLTSPEARLWPERGLLIYEAGQQFLPG
;
A
#
# COMPACT_ATOMS: atom_id res chain seq x y z
N MET A 1 24.39 33.27 -68.35
CA MET A 1 23.93 34.57 -67.83
C MET A 1 22.87 34.27 -66.79
N THR A 2 23.30 34.11 -65.52
CA THR A 2 23.12 35.05 -64.38
C THR A 2 21.70 34.90 -63.79
N GLN A 3 21.40 34.63 -62.50
CA GLN A 3 22.03 34.80 -61.16
C GLN A 3 21.39 33.74 -60.18
N PHE A 4 22.12 32.98 -59.32
CA PHE A 4 22.33 33.11 -57.84
C PHE A 4 21.48 34.19 -57.11
N GLU A 5 20.84 34.08 -55.95
CA GLU A 5 20.60 33.14 -54.80
C GLU A 5 19.56 33.90 -53.88
N PRO A 6 19.26 33.57 -52.60
CA PRO A 6 18.84 32.32 -51.92
C PRO A 6 17.57 32.54 -51.01
N GLU A 7 16.95 31.52 -50.39
CA GLU A 7 16.21 31.72 -49.12
C GLU A 7 15.98 30.44 -48.29
N GLU A 8 16.68 30.38 -47.15
CA GLU A 8 16.37 29.89 -45.79
C GLU A 8 15.59 28.57 -45.51
N ARG A 9 16.21 27.71 -44.68
CA ARG A 9 15.58 26.79 -43.69
C ARG A 9 15.57 27.51 -42.32
N PRO A 10 14.87 27.11 -41.22
CA PRO A 10 14.22 25.81 -40.90
C PRO A 10 12.89 25.92 -40.11
N GLY A 11 12.29 24.78 -39.73
CA GLY A 11 11.20 24.74 -38.75
C GLY A 11 10.72 23.32 -38.45
N ASP A 12 11.36 22.67 -37.47
CA ASP A 12 10.92 21.44 -36.84
C ASP A 12 9.68 21.65 -35.95
N ALA A 13 9.00 20.53 -35.71
CA ALA A 13 8.00 20.26 -34.68
C ALA A 13 6.55 20.68 -34.99
N ASP A 14 5.68 19.67 -35.13
CA ASP A 14 4.80 19.40 -34.00
C ASP A 14 4.52 17.91 -33.86
N GLY A 15 5.01 17.35 -32.75
CA GLY A 15 4.66 16.02 -32.29
C GLY A 15 3.31 16.10 -31.61
N THR A 16 2.27 15.62 -32.29
CA THR A 16 0.99 15.38 -31.64
C THR A 16 1.15 14.25 -30.63
N ALA A 17 1.40 14.62 -29.37
CA ALA A 17 1.20 13.77 -28.22
C ALA A 17 -0.26 13.33 -28.22
N SER A 18 -0.51 12.05 -28.50
CA SER A 18 -1.82 11.46 -28.28
C SER A 18 -2.04 11.35 -26.78
N ALA A 19 -2.79 12.29 -26.22
CA ALA A 19 -3.35 12.16 -24.88
C ALA A 19 -4.31 10.97 -24.86
N SER A 20 -3.98 9.93 -24.11
CA SER A 20 -4.89 8.82 -23.84
C SER A 20 -6.04 9.28 -22.94
N PRO A 21 -7.29 8.87 -23.19
CA PRO A 21 -8.44 9.35 -22.44
C PRO A 21 -8.53 8.70 -21.07
N SER A 22 -8.53 9.52 -20.02
CA SER A 22 -8.89 9.12 -18.65
C SER A 22 -10.40 8.89 -18.56
N GLY A 23 -10.83 7.64 -18.69
CA GLY A 23 -12.22 7.23 -18.44
C GLY A 23 -12.58 7.23 -16.94
N PRO A 24 -13.88 7.17 -16.58
CA PRO A 24 -14.30 7.11 -15.19
C PRO A 24 -13.92 5.76 -14.57
N GLY A 25 -13.21 5.78 -13.44
CA GLY A 25 -13.12 4.63 -12.54
C GLY A 25 -11.96 3.65 -12.78
N ALA A 26 -10.74 4.10 -13.06
CA ALA A 26 -9.58 3.25 -12.83
C ALA A 26 -9.56 2.85 -11.34
N ALA A 27 -9.89 1.59 -11.04
CA ALA A 27 -9.89 1.09 -9.67
C ALA A 27 -8.51 1.32 -9.05
N LYS A 28 -8.47 2.13 -7.98
CA LYS A 28 -7.23 2.44 -7.26
C LYS A 28 -6.58 1.12 -6.84
N LEU A 29 -5.30 0.93 -7.17
CA LEU A 29 -4.52 -0.26 -6.84
C LEU A 29 -3.46 0.10 -5.81
N LEU A 30 -3.35 -0.71 -4.75
CA LEU A 30 -2.24 -0.67 -3.82
C LEU A 30 -1.59 -2.05 -3.72
N LEU A 31 -0.27 -2.10 -3.72
CA LEU A 31 0.47 -3.31 -3.41
C LEU A 31 0.78 -3.40 -1.92
N THR A 32 1.02 -4.60 -1.41
CA THR A 32 1.64 -4.77 -0.09
C THR A 32 2.81 -5.72 -0.17
N PHE A 33 3.83 -5.48 0.63
CA PHE A 33 5.03 -6.31 0.70
C PHE A 33 5.41 -6.55 2.17
N GLY A 34 6.04 -7.68 2.45
CA GLY A 34 6.52 -8.00 3.79
C GLY A 34 7.97 -8.38 3.67
N HIS A 35 8.89 -7.66 4.32
CA HIS A 35 10.31 -7.87 4.02
C HIS A 35 10.85 -9.22 4.53
N GLY A 36 10.23 -9.83 5.56
CA GLY A 36 10.70 -11.08 6.12
C GLY A 36 12.19 -11.04 6.45
N THR A 37 12.94 -11.99 5.91
CA THR A 37 14.41 -12.04 5.96
C THR A 37 15.08 -11.59 4.67
N ALA A 38 14.32 -11.05 3.70
CA ALA A 38 14.85 -10.64 2.41
C ALA A 38 15.87 -9.50 2.57
N ASP A 39 16.99 -9.61 1.86
CA ASP A 39 18.04 -8.60 1.87
C ASP A 39 17.74 -7.43 0.90
N ALA A 40 18.65 -6.46 0.82
CA ALA A 40 18.47 -5.29 -0.05
C ALA A 40 18.35 -5.65 -1.54
N ALA A 41 19.08 -6.66 -2.02
CA ALA A 41 19.06 -7.06 -3.42
C ALA A 41 17.75 -7.77 -3.76
N GLU A 42 17.36 -8.76 -2.95
CA GLU A 42 16.11 -9.50 -3.10
C GLU A 42 14.89 -8.56 -3.06
N MET A 43 14.85 -7.63 -2.09
CA MET A 43 13.77 -6.64 -2.02
C MET A 43 13.76 -5.71 -3.23
N THR A 44 14.92 -5.25 -3.71
CA THR A 44 14.99 -4.39 -4.90
C THR A 44 14.43 -5.11 -6.12
N GLU A 45 14.85 -6.35 -6.35
CA GLU A 45 14.41 -7.16 -7.48
C GLU A 45 12.89 -7.40 -7.44
N LEU A 46 12.35 -7.82 -6.29
CA LEU A 46 10.92 -8.05 -6.12
C LEU A 46 10.08 -6.79 -6.35
N LEU A 47 10.51 -5.66 -5.76
CA LEU A 47 9.80 -4.40 -5.88
C LEU A 47 9.85 -3.85 -7.31
N GLN A 48 11.01 -3.95 -7.99
CA GLN A 48 11.15 -3.57 -9.40
C GLN A 48 10.36 -4.48 -10.33
N GLY A 49 10.38 -5.79 -10.11
CA GLY A 49 9.59 -6.77 -10.87
C GLY A 49 8.09 -6.52 -10.75
N ALA A 50 7.65 -5.96 -9.60
CA ALA A 50 6.28 -5.51 -9.39
C ALA A 50 6.04 -4.04 -9.80
N GLU A 51 7.01 -3.39 -10.45
CA GLU A 51 7.02 -1.99 -10.91
C GLU A 51 6.79 -0.95 -9.79
N VAL A 52 7.04 -1.29 -8.53
CA VAL A 52 6.85 -0.39 -7.40
C VAL A 52 7.79 0.81 -7.55
N ARG A 53 7.22 2.02 -7.48
CA ARG A 53 7.96 3.27 -7.48
C ARG A 53 8.07 3.88 -6.09
N ARG A 54 7.17 3.52 -5.18
CA ARG A 54 7.19 3.97 -3.78
C ARG A 54 6.93 2.84 -2.81
N LEU A 55 7.79 2.73 -1.81
CA LEU A 55 7.61 1.86 -0.66
C LEU A 55 7.24 2.69 0.57
N VAL A 56 6.04 2.45 1.11
CA VAL A 56 5.55 3.06 2.35
C VAL A 56 5.71 2.06 3.49
N ASP A 57 6.67 2.31 4.37
CA ASP A 57 6.90 1.48 5.55
C ASP A 57 5.95 1.84 6.68
N VAL A 58 5.09 0.91 7.06
CA VAL A 58 4.09 1.12 8.12
C VAL A 58 4.51 0.54 9.46
N ARG A 59 5.76 0.09 9.62
CA ARG A 59 6.25 -0.42 10.90
C ARG A 59 6.36 0.75 11.89
N ARG A 60 5.85 0.56 13.11
CA ARG A 60 5.99 1.58 14.18
C ARG A 60 7.45 1.80 14.58
N ALA A 61 8.24 0.74 14.57
CA ALA A 61 9.67 0.79 14.85
C ALA A 61 10.39 0.11 13.68
N PRO A 62 10.76 0.87 12.63
CA PRO A 62 11.39 0.34 11.41
C PRO A 62 12.89 0.07 11.61
N GLY A 63 13.28 -0.44 12.78
CA GLY A 63 14.62 -0.95 13.05
C GLY A 63 14.59 -2.46 13.12
N SER A 64 15.64 -3.12 12.66
CA SER A 64 15.75 -4.57 12.78
C SER A 64 17.19 -4.96 13.06
N ARG A 65 17.40 -5.69 14.16
CA ARG A 65 18.70 -6.31 14.48
C ARG A 65 18.96 -7.56 13.62
N HIS A 66 17.89 -8.27 13.24
CA HIS A 66 17.99 -9.54 12.52
C HIS A 66 18.03 -9.36 10.99
N ASN A 67 17.57 -8.23 10.49
CA ASN A 67 17.64 -7.85 9.07
C ASN A 67 18.05 -6.37 8.98
N PRO A 68 19.36 -6.06 9.03
CA PRO A 68 19.86 -4.69 8.99
C PRO A 68 19.47 -3.93 7.71
N ASP A 69 19.32 -4.62 6.58
CA ASP A 69 18.96 -4.01 5.29
C ASP A 69 17.52 -3.49 5.27
N ALA A 70 16.63 -4.16 6.00
CA ALA A 70 15.27 -3.68 6.25
C ALA A 70 15.21 -2.58 7.34
N GLY A 71 16.34 -2.08 7.84
CA GLY A 71 16.37 -0.93 8.75
C GLY A 71 16.06 0.38 8.01
N ARG A 72 15.29 1.29 8.63
CA ARG A 72 14.88 2.57 8.03
C ARG A 72 16.02 3.32 7.36
N LEU A 73 17.10 3.56 8.11
CA LEU A 73 18.27 4.29 7.62
C LEU A 73 18.97 3.57 6.46
N ALA A 74 18.93 2.24 6.41
CA ALA A 74 19.48 1.48 5.30
C ALA A 74 18.61 1.66 4.05
N MET A 75 17.30 1.45 4.20
CA MET A 75 16.31 1.59 3.12
C MET A 75 16.26 3.00 2.53
N GLU A 76 16.34 4.05 3.35
CA GLU A 76 16.47 5.45 2.91
C GLU A 76 17.66 5.67 1.96
N ARG A 77 18.71 4.82 2.05
CA ARG A 77 19.90 4.92 1.18
C ARG A 77 19.85 4.03 -0.04
N TRP A 78 19.42 2.77 0.10
CA TRP A 78 19.52 1.79 -1.00
C TRP A 78 18.30 1.79 -1.92
N LEU A 79 17.08 2.04 -1.42
CA LEU A 79 15.87 2.07 -2.28
C LEU A 79 15.95 3.15 -3.38
N PRO A 80 16.38 4.40 -3.10
CA PRO A 80 16.46 5.41 -4.15
C PRO A 80 17.47 5.08 -5.25
N ARG A 81 18.53 4.32 -4.92
CA ARG A 81 19.50 3.84 -5.93
C ARG A 81 18.87 2.83 -6.89
N GLY A 82 17.87 2.08 -6.44
CA GLY A 82 17.02 1.22 -7.26
C GLY A 82 15.83 1.94 -7.90
N GLY A 83 15.75 3.28 -7.82
CA GLY A 83 14.65 4.06 -8.38
C GLY A 83 13.33 3.96 -7.60
N ILE A 84 13.39 3.55 -6.33
CA ILE A 84 12.21 3.40 -5.46
C ILE A 84 12.27 4.46 -4.36
N ALA A 85 11.24 5.31 -4.29
CA ALA A 85 11.06 6.26 -3.22
C ALA A 85 10.70 5.54 -1.91
N TYR A 86 11.21 6.04 -0.78
CA TYR A 86 10.91 5.52 0.54
C TYR A 86 10.17 6.55 1.37
N ARG A 87 9.08 6.14 2.02
CA ARG A 87 8.36 6.94 3.03
C ARG A 87 8.10 6.09 4.26
N TRP A 88 8.37 6.64 5.43
CA TRP A 88 7.97 6.01 6.69
C TRP A 88 6.65 6.61 7.20
N GLU A 89 5.64 5.76 7.41
CA GLU A 89 4.31 6.15 7.85
C GLU A 89 3.92 5.41 9.14
N GLN A 90 4.44 5.89 10.27
CA GLN A 90 4.23 5.25 11.57
C GLN A 90 2.76 5.26 12.03
N ARG A 91 1.92 6.17 11.50
CA ARG A 91 0.51 6.32 11.89
C ARG A 91 -0.33 5.12 11.46
N LEU A 92 0.07 4.43 10.40
CA LEU A 92 -0.52 3.16 9.97
C LEU A 92 0.05 1.95 10.75
N GLY A 93 0.99 2.19 11.65
CA GLY A 93 1.71 1.16 12.38
C GLY A 93 1.34 1.02 13.85
N GLY A 94 1.77 -0.11 14.41
CA GLY A 94 2.01 -0.22 15.83
C GLY A 94 0.92 -0.87 16.66
N ARG A 95 1.36 -1.56 17.71
CA ARG A 95 0.48 -2.19 18.70
C ARG A 95 -0.28 -1.12 19.48
N ARG A 96 -1.56 -1.36 19.69
CA ARG A 96 -2.47 -0.52 20.49
C ARG A 96 -3.14 -1.39 21.55
N ALA A 97 -3.48 -0.79 22.68
CA ALA A 97 -4.20 -1.49 23.74
C ALA A 97 -5.68 -1.62 23.34
N ALA A 98 -6.22 -2.82 23.46
CA ALA A 98 -7.65 -3.06 23.30
C ALA A 98 -8.39 -2.46 24.50
N ARG A 99 -9.48 -1.73 24.23
CA ARG A 99 -10.42 -1.31 25.27
C ARG A 99 -11.47 -2.42 25.51
N PRO A 100 -11.99 -2.59 26.75
CA PRO A 100 -12.96 -3.63 27.05
C PRO A 100 -14.31 -3.48 26.32
N ASP A 101 -14.72 -2.25 26.02
CA ASP A 101 -15.97 -1.85 25.37
C ASP A 101 -15.89 -1.81 23.84
N THR A 102 -14.98 -2.60 23.26
CA THR A 102 -14.75 -2.61 21.81
C THR A 102 -15.91 -3.24 21.04
N PRO A 103 -16.33 -2.66 19.89
CA PRO A 103 -17.27 -3.32 18.99
C PRO A 103 -16.64 -4.49 18.22
N ASP A 104 -15.31 -4.59 18.19
CA ASP A 104 -14.58 -5.64 17.46
C ASP A 104 -14.55 -6.97 18.23
N THR A 105 -15.66 -7.70 18.18
CA THR A 105 -15.91 -8.90 18.99
C THR A 105 -15.35 -10.20 18.39
N ALA A 106 -15.06 -10.25 17.08
CA ALA A 106 -14.62 -11.48 16.41
C ALA A 106 -13.09 -11.67 16.32
N LEU A 107 -12.31 -10.65 16.68
CA LEU A 107 -10.85 -10.73 16.62
C LEU A 107 -10.28 -11.51 17.80
N ARG A 108 -9.79 -12.73 17.55
CA ARG A 108 -9.16 -13.58 18.57
C ARG A 108 -7.90 -12.98 19.18
N ASN A 109 -7.12 -12.23 18.41
CA ASN A 109 -5.87 -11.62 18.88
C ASN A 109 -6.13 -10.21 19.43
N ARG A 110 -5.90 -10.02 20.74
CA ARG A 110 -6.07 -8.73 21.41
C ARG A 110 -5.24 -7.59 20.81
N ALA A 111 -4.09 -7.88 20.20
CA ALA A 111 -3.30 -6.86 19.51
C ALA A 111 -4.01 -6.32 18.27
N PHE A 112 -4.78 -7.15 17.57
CA PHE A 112 -5.62 -6.72 16.44
C PHE A 112 -6.88 -6.00 16.89
N VAL A 113 -7.46 -6.36 18.02
CA VAL A 113 -8.60 -5.61 18.60
C VAL A 113 -8.21 -4.15 18.86
N GLY A 114 -7.08 -3.91 19.51
CA GLY A 114 -6.60 -2.53 19.72
C GLY A 114 -6.28 -1.80 18.40
N TYR A 115 -5.80 -2.54 17.39
CA TYR A 115 -5.51 -1.96 16.08
C TYR A 115 -6.78 -1.61 15.30
N ALA A 116 -7.83 -2.43 15.37
CA ALA A 116 -9.13 -2.13 14.75
C ALA A 116 -9.74 -0.83 15.29
N ALA A 117 -9.64 -0.59 16.60
CA ALA A 117 -10.01 0.70 17.19
C ALA A 117 -9.19 1.87 16.64
N HIS A 118 -7.88 1.68 16.46
CA HIS A 118 -7.00 2.70 15.87
C HIS A 118 -7.34 3.03 14.43
N MET A 119 -7.81 2.05 13.64
CA MET A 119 -8.26 2.27 12.25
C MET A 119 -9.45 3.21 12.13
N ARG A 120 -10.12 3.53 13.24
CA ARG A 120 -11.23 4.49 13.32
C ARG A 120 -10.81 5.85 13.87
N SER A 121 -9.52 6.04 14.18
CA SER A 121 -8.99 7.32 14.66
C SER A 121 -8.75 8.30 13.51
N ALA A 122 -8.87 9.61 13.77
CA ALA A 122 -8.55 10.64 12.78
C ALA A 122 -7.12 10.51 12.22
N GLU A 123 -6.15 10.20 13.10
CA GLU A 123 -4.74 10.01 12.71
C GLU A 123 -4.58 8.90 11.65
N PHE A 124 -5.25 7.76 11.83
CA PHE A 124 -5.21 6.67 10.87
C PHE A 124 -5.88 7.06 9.55
N LEU A 125 -7.05 7.70 9.62
CA LEU A 125 -7.80 8.11 8.43
C LEU A 125 -6.99 9.07 7.57
N THR A 126 -6.39 10.11 8.18
CA THR A 126 -5.51 11.04 7.46
C THR A 126 -4.31 10.31 6.84
N ALA A 127 -3.70 9.36 7.55
CA ALA A 127 -2.58 8.60 7.01
C ALA A 127 -2.98 7.68 5.84
N VAL A 128 -4.21 7.15 5.83
CA VAL A 128 -4.76 6.42 4.68
C VAL A 128 -4.98 7.36 3.51
N ASP A 129 -5.51 8.57 3.74
CA ASP A 129 -5.73 9.53 2.67
C ASP A 129 -4.40 9.95 2.01
N ASP A 130 -3.35 10.19 2.82
CA ASP A 130 -1.99 10.45 2.33
C ASP A 130 -1.43 9.25 1.53
N LEU A 131 -1.67 8.02 1.99
CA LEU A 131 -1.28 6.80 1.27
C LEU A 131 -2.02 6.65 -0.07
N LEU A 132 -3.30 7.02 -0.13
CA LEU A 132 -4.07 6.95 -1.36
C LEU A 132 -3.70 8.05 -2.35
N ALA A 133 -3.23 9.20 -1.87
CA ALA A 133 -2.63 10.24 -2.71
C ALA A 133 -1.34 9.73 -3.36
N ASP A 134 -0.45 9.09 -2.59
CA ASP A 134 0.76 8.43 -3.12
C ASP A 134 0.40 7.38 -4.18
N ALA A 135 -0.56 6.50 -3.88
CA ALA A 135 -0.98 5.42 -4.79
C ALA A 135 -1.69 5.92 -6.07
N ALA A 136 -2.25 7.13 -6.03
CA ALA A 136 -2.82 7.79 -7.21
C ALA A 136 -1.74 8.42 -8.11
N ALA A 137 -0.61 8.84 -7.52
CA ALA A 137 0.50 9.43 -8.26
C ALA A 137 1.39 8.36 -8.92
N GLU A 138 1.67 7.26 -8.21
CA GLU A 138 2.55 6.20 -8.71
C GLU A 138 2.30 4.85 -8.04
N ARG A 139 2.82 3.78 -8.64
CA ARG A 139 2.65 2.43 -8.13
C ARG A 139 3.30 2.30 -6.75
N THR A 140 2.45 2.20 -5.73
CA THR A 140 2.85 2.24 -4.32
C THR A 140 2.63 0.90 -3.63
N ALA A 141 3.61 0.48 -2.81
CA ALA A 141 3.52 -0.69 -1.95
C ALA A 141 3.59 -0.30 -0.47
N VAL A 142 2.71 -0.86 0.35
CA VAL A 142 2.81 -0.79 1.83
C VAL A 142 3.64 -1.96 2.36
N MET A 143 4.64 -1.67 3.19
CA MET A 143 5.57 -2.65 3.72
C MET A 143 5.44 -2.88 5.24
N CYS A 144 5.53 -4.14 5.67
CA CYS A 144 5.79 -4.51 7.07
C CYS A 144 6.90 -5.56 7.23
N ALA A 145 7.11 -6.08 8.45
CA ALA A 145 8.15 -7.08 8.73
C ALA A 145 7.77 -8.53 8.43
N GLU A 146 6.54 -8.93 8.69
CA GLU A 146 6.08 -10.30 8.48
C GLU A 146 6.00 -10.62 6.98
N THR A 147 6.52 -11.77 6.55
CA THR A 147 6.47 -12.24 5.14
C THR A 147 5.03 -12.39 4.68
N VAL A 148 4.19 -13.05 5.49
CA VAL A 148 2.81 -13.38 5.12
C VAL A 148 1.80 -12.33 5.60
N TRP A 149 1.00 -11.80 4.67
CA TRP A 149 0.11 -10.67 4.96
C TRP A 149 -0.97 -10.99 6.00
N TRP A 150 -1.44 -12.24 6.08
CA TRP A 150 -2.56 -12.66 6.93
C TRP A 150 -2.21 -12.77 8.43
N ARG A 151 -0.92 -12.72 8.80
CA ARG A 151 -0.47 -12.79 10.20
C ARG A 151 -0.09 -11.44 10.80
N CYS A 152 -0.20 -10.36 10.03
CA CYS A 152 0.23 -9.03 10.44
C CYS A 152 -0.85 -7.98 10.20
N HIS A 153 -0.56 -6.75 10.64
CA HIS A 153 -1.44 -5.60 10.43
C HIS A 153 -1.70 -5.24 8.95
N ARG A 154 -0.91 -5.75 7.99
CA ARG A 154 -1.19 -5.54 6.56
C ARG A 154 -2.55 -6.12 6.18
N LYS A 155 -2.97 -7.25 6.76
CA LYS A 155 -4.33 -7.79 6.61
C LYS A 155 -5.38 -6.73 6.95
N MET A 156 -5.26 -6.11 8.12
CA MET A 156 -6.21 -5.13 8.63
C MET A 156 -6.24 -3.84 7.78
N ILE A 157 -5.07 -3.33 7.39
CA ILE A 157 -4.99 -2.19 6.45
C ILE A 157 -5.67 -2.55 5.12
N SER A 158 -5.44 -3.76 4.61
CA SER A 158 -6.01 -4.22 3.34
C SER A 158 -7.52 -4.39 3.41
N ASP A 159 -8.05 -4.93 4.52
CA ASP A 159 -9.50 -5.01 4.75
C ASP A 159 -10.13 -3.61 4.65
N PHE A 160 -9.52 -2.61 5.31
CA PHE A 160 -10.00 -1.24 5.31
C PHE A 160 -9.98 -0.62 3.92
N LEU A 161 -8.88 -0.79 3.20
CA LEU A 161 -8.74 -0.25 1.85
C LEU A 161 -9.78 -0.85 0.89
N VAL A 162 -9.98 -2.17 0.94
CA VAL A 162 -10.96 -2.85 0.10
C VAL A 162 -12.38 -2.45 0.47
N LEU A 163 -12.75 -2.54 1.75
CA LEU A 163 -14.15 -2.37 2.17
C LEU A 163 -14.53 -0.88 2.30
N ALA A 164 -13.71 -0.05 2.93
CA ALA A 164 -14.05 1.34 3.25
C ALA A 164 -13.54 2.37 2.24
N ARG A 165 -12.66 1.98 1.32
CA ARG A 165 -12.13 2.88 0.28
C ARG A 165 -12.28 2.33 -1.14
N GLN A 166 -12.80 1.11 -1.30
CA GLN A 166 -13.00 0.45 -2.61
C GLN A 166 -11.71 0.39 -3.44
N VAL A 167 -10.57 0.21 -2.76
CA VAL A 167 -9.25 0.11 -3.36
C VAL A 167 -8.90 -1.37 -3.55
N LYS A 168 -8.49 -1.75 -4.76
CA LYS A 168 -7.96 -3.09 -5.03
C LYS A 168 -6.61 -3.23 -4.33
N VAL A 169 -6.44 -4.30 -3.56
CA VAL A 169 -5.17 -4.61 -2.91
C VAL A 169 -4.62 -5.92 -3.44
N LEU A 170 -3.34 -5.92 -3.82
CA LEU A 170 -2.58 -7.11 -4.19
C LEU A 170 -1.37 -7.27 -3.26
N HIS A 171 -1.09 -8.50 -2.84
CA HIS A 171 0.05 -8.83 -2.00
C HIS A 171 1.19 -9.37 -2.87
N LEU A 172 2.32 -8.68 -2.87
CA LEU A 172 3.56 -9.15 -3.47
C LEU A 172 4.20 -10.20 -2.56
N MET A 173 4.36 -11.40 -3.11
CA MET A 173 4.97 -12.55 -2.45
C MET A 173 6.46 -12.64 -2.82
N HIS A 174 7.23 -13.44 -2.08
CA HIS A 174 8.69 -13.52 -2.25
C HIS A 174 9.12 -14.35 -3.49
N ASP A 175 8.16 -15.00 -4.15
CA ASP A 175 8.35 -15.63 -5.46
C ASP A 175 7.98 -14.69 -6.63
N GLY A 176 7.71 -13.41 -6.34
CA GLY A 176 7.30 -12.41 -7.31
C GLY A 176 5.81 -12.43 -7.68
N THR A 177 5.03 -13.38 -7.17
CA THR A 177 3.60 -13.48 -7.49
C THR A 177 2.78 -12.40 -6.78
N LEU A 178 1.66 -12.00 -7.41
CA LEU A 178 0.70 -11.03 -6.87
C LEU A 178 -0.61 -11.73 -6.51
N HIS A 179 -0.94 -11.74 -5.21
CA HIS A 179 -2.15 -12.38 -4.70
C HIS A 179 -3.21 -11.34 -4.33
N PRO A 180 -4.45 -11.42 -4.84
CA PRO A 180 -5.52 -10.53 -4.42
C PRO A 180 -5.79 -10.63 -2.92
N HIS A 181 -6.07 -9.49 -2.29
CA HIS A 181 -6.51 -9.50 -0.89
C HIS A 181 -7.92 -10.07 -0.78
N LEU A 182 -8.06 -11.11 0.05
CA LEU A 182 -9.36 -11.62 0.47
C LEU A 182 -9.70 -10.99 1.83
N THR A 183 -10.80 -10.26 1.86
CA THR A 183 -11.26 -9.59 3.08
C THR A 183 -11.59 -10.61 4.15
N SER A 184 -11.29 -10.25 5.38
CA SER A 184 -11.55 -11.07 6.55
C SER A 184 -13.02 -11.44 6.67
N PRO A 185 -13.38 -12.71 6.94
CA PRO A 185 -14.77 -13.13 7.08
C PRO A 185 -15.56 -12.34 8.12
N GLU A 186 -14.89 -11.85 9.15
CA GLU A 186 -15.42 -11.03 10.23
C GLU A 186 -15.48 -9.51 9.93
N ALA A 187 -14.81 -9.03 8.87
CA ALA A 187 -14.73 -7.60 8.58
C ALA A 187 -15.99 -7.08 7.87
N ARG A 188 -16.56 -5.98 8.37
CA ARG A 188 -17.75 -5.33 7.81
C ARG A 188 -17.61 -3.82 7.88
N LEU A 189 -18.34 -3.12 7.00
CA LEU A 189 -18.56 -1.68 7.16
C LEU A 189 -19.59 -1.45 8.25
N TRP A 190 -19.28 -0.53 9.16
CA TRP A 190 -20.19 -0.02 10.16
C TRP A 190 -21.17 0.95 9.48
N PRO A 191 -22.47 0.62 9.39
CA PRO A 191 -23.43 1.37 8.56
C PRO A 191 -23.48 2.88 8.87
N GLU A 192 -23.41 3.26 10.14
CA GLU A 192 -23.55 4.67 10.56
C GLU A 192 -22.29 5.51 10.32
N ARG A 193 -21.12 4.89 10.23
CA ARG A 193 -19.82 5.59 10.20
C ARG A 193 -19.05 5.40 8.91
N GLY A 194 -19.40 4.39 8.10
CA GLY A 194 -18.65 4.03 6.89
C GLY A 194 -17.23 3.54 7.20
N LEU A 195 -16.97 3.07 8.42
CA LEU A 195 -15.67 2.59 8.90
C LEU A 195 -15.72 1.12 9.25
N LEU A 196 -14.57 0.48 9.41
CA LEU A 196 -14.50 -0.97 9.59
C LEU A 196 -14.76 -1.41 11.04
N ILE A 197 -15.53 -2.50 11.18
CA ILE A 197 -15.72 -3.27 12.42
C ILE A 197 -15.48 -4.76 12.14
N TYR A 198 -15.06 -5.49 13.18
CA TYR A 198 -14.81 -6.92 13.12
C TYR A 198 -15.77 -7.68 14.04
N GLU A 199 -16.88 -8.13 13.50
CA GLU A 199 -17.95 -8.80 14.24
C GLU A 199 -18.13 -10.24 13.74
N ALA A 200 -18.61 -11.11 14.64
CA ALA A 200 -18.91 -12.47 14.25
C ALA A 200 -20.11 -12.43 13.32
N GLY A 201 -19.89 -12.69 12.03
CA GLY A 201 -20.99 -12.87 11.11
C GLY A 201 -21.89 -13.98 11.65
N GLN A 202 -23.19 -13.71 11.76
CA GLN A 202 -24.19 -14.76 11.87
C GLN A 202 -23.91 -15.73 10.72
N GLN A 203 -23.71 -17.02 11.03
CA GLN A 203 -23.49 -18.03 10.01
C GLN A 203 -24.61 -17.90 8.98
N PHE A 204 -24.26 -17.73 7.70
CA PHE A 204 -25.19 -17.99 6.63
C PHE A 204 -25.55 -19.47 6.73
N LEU A 205 -26.70 -19.78 7.32
CA LEU A 205 -27.35 -21.06 7.11
C LEU A 205 -27.90 -20.99 5.68
N PRO A 206 -27.43 -21.82 4.74
CA PRO A 206 -28.11 -21.94 3.46
C PRO A 206 -29.51 -22.49 3.72
N GLY A 207 -30.52 -21.73 3.29
CA GLY A 207 -31.88 -22.24 3.11
C GLY A 207 -31.99 -23.14 1.89
#